data_AF-M5U8E3-F1
#
_entry.id   AF-M5U8E3-F1
#
_cell.length_a   1.000
_cell.length_b   1.000
_cell.length_c   1.000
_cell.angle_alpha   90.00
_cell.angle_beta   90.00
_cell.angle_gamma   90.00
#
_symmetry.space_group_name_H-M   'P 1'
#
loop_
_entity.id
_entity.type
_entity.pdbx_description
1 polymer ?
#
loop_
_entity_poly.entity_id
_entity_poly.type
_entity_poly.pdbx_seq_one_letter_code
_entity_poly.pdbx_strand_id
1 'polypeptide(L)'
;METIAMGTTIQGQSQTHRFPNLGAVIEVKRPDDHLPVVDAQMPADLLSGEFDVTRWPSTQVACLSDEERSKKRHYICNQLHIVSMSLDLLQCAIADGDVDDFEQTLGIAIASMGILETLATK
;
A
#
# COMPACT_ATOMS: atom_id res chain seq x y z
N MET A 1 -38.00 31.36 -18.08
CA MET A 1 -38.21 30.31 -17.05
C MET A 1 -38.37 29.03 -17.84
N GLU A 2 -37.52 28.01 -17.79
CA GLU A 2 -36.69 27.48 -16.70
C GLU A 2 -35.35 26.94 -17.23
N THR A 3 -34.37 27.02 -16.36
CA THR A 3 -33.02 26.47 -16.42
C THR A 3 -33.07 24.96 -16.16
N ILE A 4 -32.31 24.15 -16.91
CA ILE A 4 -31.76 22.90 -16.36
C ILE A 4 -30.30 22.81 -16.80
N ALA A 5 -29.44 23.36 -15.94
CA ALA A 5 -28.03 23.00 -15.92
C ALA A 5 -27.95 21.54 -15.46
N MET A 6 -27.71 20.62 -16.38
CA MET A 6 -27.24 19.29 -16.03
C MET A 6 -25.77 19.44 -15.65
N GLY A 7 -25.53 19.76 -14.38
CA GLY A 7 -24.22 19.62 -13.76
C GLY A 7 -23.86 18.14 -13.80
N THR A 8 -22.89 17.79 -14.64
CA THR A 8 -22.20 16.50 -14.52
C THR A 8 -21.39 16.57 -13.24
N THR A 9 -21.97 16.09 -12.13
CA THR A 9 -21.19 15.78 -10.94
C THR A 9 -20.27 14.62 -11.32
N ILE A 10 -19.00 14.94 -11.59
CA ILE A 10 -17.96 13.91 -11.67
C ILE A 10 -17.89 13.34 -10.25
N GLN A 11 -18.41 12.13 -10.08
CA GLN A 11 -18.30 11.41 -8.82
C GLN A 11 -16.81 11.19 -8.53
N GLY A 12 -16.35 11.62 -7.35
CA GLY A 12 -14.95 11.53 -6.93
C GLY A 12 -14.31 10.19 -7.26
N GLN A 13 -13.08 10.24 -7.78
CA GLN A 13 -12.38 9.06 -8.27
C GLN A 13 -11.92 8.21 -7.07
N SER A 14 -12.67 7.15 -6.76
CA SER A 14 -12.25 6.12 -5.81
C SER A 14 -11.38 5.08 -6.52
N GLN A 15 -10.19 4.82 -6.00
CA GLN A 15 -9.28 3.79 -6.49
C GLN A 15 -9.04 2.75 -5.41
N THR A 16 -9.16 1.47 -5.77
CA THR A 16 -8.90 0.36 -4.83
C THR A 16 -7.73 -0.48 -5.32
N HIS A 17 -6.72 -0.62 -4.48
CA HIS A 17 -5.56 -1.50 -4.67
C HIS A 17 -5.73 -2.73 -3.80
N ARG A 18 -5.64 -3.92 -4.42
CA ARG A 18 -5.84 -5.20 -3.72
C ARG A 18 -4.57 -6.04 -3.78
N PHE A 19 -4.18 -6.59 -2.64
CA PHE A 19 -3.03 -7.45 -2.45
C PHE A 19 -3.51 -8.76 -1.80
N PRO A 20 -4.09 -9.68 -2.58
CA PRO A 20 -4.76 -10.87 -2.06
C PRO A 20 -3.82 -11.84 -1.31
N ASN A 21 -2.58 -12.01 -1.74
CA ASN A 21 -1.61 -12.86 -1.04
C ASN A 21 -1.20 -12.27 0.32
N LEU A 22 -1.23 -10.94 0.44
CA LEU A 22 -1.02 -10.24 1.70
C LEU A 22 -2.29 -10.10 2.56
N GLY A 23 -3.47 -10.39 2.01
CA GLY A 23 -4.75 -10.11 2.65
C GLY A 23 -4.99 -8.61 2.88
N ALA A 24 -4.40 -7.76 2.05
CA ALA A 24 -4.42 -6.31 2.23
C ALA A 24 -5.19 -5.57 1.12
N VAL A 25 -5.83 -4.47 1.49
CA VAL A 25 -6.60 -3.59 0.60
C VAL A 25 -6.28 -2.14 0.97
N ILE A 26 -5.99 -1.32 -0.04
CA ILE A 26 -5.84 0.13 0.11
C ILE A 26 -6.89 0.80 -0.76
N GLU A 27 -7.83 1.51 -0.16
CA GLU A 27 -8.83 2.34 -0.83
C GLU A 27 -8.41 3.81 -0.74
N VAL A 28 -8.42 4.50 -1.88
CA VAL A 28 -8.07 5.91 -2.01
C VAL A 28 -9.27 6.64 -2.57
N LYS A 29 -9.79 7.63 -1.84
CA LYS A 29 -10.91 8.48 -2.27
C LYS A 29 -10.38 9.87 -2.57
N ARG A 30 -10.57 10.33 -3.81
CA ARG A 30 -10.18 11.67 -4.27
C ARG A 30 -11.42 12.51 -4.60
N PRO A 31 -12.04 13.13 -3.59
CA PRO A 31 -13.09 14.14 -3.80
C PRO A 31 -12.49 15.44 -4.38
N ASP A 32 -13.17 16.07 -5.33
CA ASP A 32 -12.64 17.25 -6.05
C ASP A 32 -12.36 18.47 -5.13
N ASP A 33 -13.14 18.63 -4.06
CA ASP A 33 -13.06 19.78 -3.14
C ASP A 33 -12.56 19.43 -1.73
N HIS A 34 -12.06 18.20 -1.51
CA HIS A 34 -11.57 17.78 -0.19
C HIS A 34 -10.23 17.06 -0.30
N LEU A 35 -9.52 16.96 0.83
CA LEU A 35 -8.28 16.21 0.91
C LEU A 35 -8.52 14.73 0.61
N PRO A 36 -7.58 14.06 -0.08
CA PRO A 36 -7.67 12.63 -0.31
C PRO A 36 -7.83 11.86 1.00
N VAL A 37 -8.61 10.78 0.96
CA VAL A 37 -8.76 9.87 2.11
C VAL A 37 -8.22 8.51 1.73
N VAL A 38 -7.38 7.94 2.59
CA VAL A 38 -6.85 6.59 2.43
C VAL A 38 -7.37 5.70 3.55
N ASP A 39 -7.99 4.59 3.16
CA ASP A 39 -8.40 3.51 4.06
C ASP A 39 -7.55 2.27 3.74
N ALA A 40 -6.75 1.83 4.69
CA ALA A 40 -5.88 0.66 4.54
C ALA A 40 -6.32 -0.45 5.48
N GLN A 41 -6.75 -1.57 4.91
CA GLN A 41 -7.14 -2.78 5.63
C GLN A 41 -6.08 -3.84 5.40
N MET A 42 -5.50 -4.36 6.48
CA MET A 42 -4.49 -5.41 6.40
C MET A 42 -4.44 -6.23 7.69
N PRO A 43 -3.86 -7.44 7.66
CA PRO A 43 -3.62 -8.22 8.86
C PRO A 43 -2.74 -7.45 9.85
N ALA A 44 -3.11 -7.44 11.13
CA ALA A 44 -2.39 -6.69 12.17
C ALA A 44 -0.91 -7.13 12.33
N ASP A 45 -0.62 -8.37 11.96
CA ASP A 45 0.72 -8.95 12.00
C ASP A 45 1.54 -8.69 10.73
N LEU A 46 0.97 -8.07 9.69
CA LEU A 46 1.69 -7.82 8.44
C LEU A 46 2.83 -6.83 8.64
N LEU A 47 2.61 -5.76 9.42
CA LEU A 47 3.58 -4.69 9.65
C LEU A 47 4.18 -4.73 11.07
N SER A 48 3.86 -5.73 11.89
CA SER A 48 4.31 -5.82 13.30
C SER A 48 5.82 -6.06 13.47
N GLY A 49 6.55 -6.30 12.38
CA GLY A 49 7.99 -6.49 12.38
C GLY A 49 8.44 -7.93 12.68
N GLU A 50 7.54 -8.82 13.10
CA GLU A 50 7.85 -10.24 13.25
C GLU A 50 7.89 -10.92 11.87
N PHE A 51 9.08 -11.39 11.48
CA PHE A 51 9.25 -12.09 10.21
C PHE A 51 8.75 -13.54 10.31
N ASP A 52 7.61 -13.82 9.69
CA ASP A 52 7.07 -15.17 9.54
C ASP A 52 7.50 -15.79 8.20
N VAL A 53 8.38 -16.79 8.26
CA VAL A 53 8.88 -17.51 7.07
C VAL A 53 7.73 -18.19 6.29
N THR A 54 6.64 -18.58 6.94
CA THR A 54 5.52 -19.27 6.28
C THR A 54 4.70 -18.34 5.37
N ARG A 55 4.76 -17.03 5.63
CA ARG A 55 4.15 -15.98 4.79
C ARG A 55 4.96 -15.68 3.53
N TRP A 56 6.23 -16.06 3.50
CA TRP A 56 7.16 -15.71 2.41
C TRP A 56 7.76 -16.97 1.75
N PRO A 57 6.99 -17.71 0.94
CA PRO A 57 7.46 -18.94 0.26
C PRO A 57 8.74 -18.73 -0.55
N SER A 58 8.93 -17.53 -1.09
CA SER A 58 10.12 -17.12 -1.84
C SER A 58 11.44 -17.23 -1.05
N THR A 59 11.38 -17.33 0.28
CA THR A 59 12.52 -17.54 1.18
C THR A 59 12.80 -19.01 1.51
N GLN A 60 11.85 -19.91 1.23
CA GLN A 60 11.94 -21.35 1.52
C GLN A 60 12.40 -22.20 0.33
N VAL A 61 12.77 -21.57 -0.79
CA VAL A 61 13.23 -22.29 -1.98
C VAL A 61 14.48 -23.12 -1.65
N ALA A 62 14.39 -24.43 -1.86
CA ALA A 62 15.38 -25.42 -1.42
C ALA A 62 16.81 -25.15 -1.95
N CYS A 63 16.93 -24.52 -3.11
CA CYS A 63 18.19 -24.26 -3.78
C CYS A 63 18.90 -22.97 -3.31
N LEU A 64 18.32 -22.20 -2.38
CA LEU A 64 18.95 -20.97 -1.89
C LEU A 64 20.05 -21.28 -0.87
N SER A 65 21.18 -20.61 -1.00
CA SER A 65 22.18 -20.51 0.07
C SER A 65 21.65 -19.72 1.26
N ASP A 66 22.30 -19.86 2.41
CA ASP A 66 21.91 -19.11 3.61
C ASP A 66 22.10 -17.60 3.45
N GLU A 67 23.09 -17.19 2.65
CA GLU A 67 23.31 -15.78 2.30
C GLU A 67 22.15 -15.24 1.45
N GLU A 68 21.70 -15.99 0.44
CA GLU A 68 20.55 -15.59 -0.39
C GLU A 68 19.24 -15.55 0.41
N ARG A 69 19.02 -16.52 1.29
CA ARG A 69 17.87 -16.51 2.21
C ARG A 69 17.90 -15.29 3.12
N SER A 70 19.06 -14.95 3.67
CA SER A 70 19.24 -13.76 4.50
C SER A 70 18.98 -12.47 3.72
N LYS A 71 19.51 -12.35 2.49
CA LYS A 71 19.26 -11.21 1.59
C LYS A 71 17.78 -11.06 1.26
N LYS A 72 17.08 -12.15 0.94
CA LYS A 72 15.63 -12.11 0.67
C LYS A 72 14.83 -11.71 1.89
N ARG A 73 15.12 -12.27 3.07
CA ARG A 73 14.48 -11.87 4.33
C ARG A 73 14.70 -10.38 4.59
N HIS A 74 15.94 -9.91 4.46
CA HIS A 74 16.28 -8.50 4.65
C HIS A 74 15.52 -7.60 3.67
N TYR A 75 15.44 -7.99 2.41
CA TYR A 75 14.68 -7.26 1.39
C TYR A 75 13.20 -7.17 1.73
N ILE A 76 12.58 -8.27 2.17
CA ILE A 76 11.17 -8.29 2.60
C ILE A 76 10.96 -7.38 3.81
N CYS A 77 11.80 -7.50 4.85
CA CYS A 77 11.74 -6.63 6.02
C CYS A 77 11.86 -5.14 5.64
N ASN A 78 12.75 -4.81 4.70
CA ASN A 78 12.90 -3.46 4.21
C ASN A 78 11.64 -2.97 3.47
N GLN A 79 11.01 -3.80 2.63
CA GLN A 79 9.76 -3.42 1.96
C GLN A 79 8.61 -3.23 2.97
N LEU A 80 8.50 -4.11 3.99
CA LEU A 80 7.52 -3.94 5.06
C LEU A 80 7.72 -2.63 5.84
N HIS A 81 8.99 -2.30 6.13
CA HIS A 81 9.34 -1.05 6.79
C HIS A 81 8.99 0.18 5.94
N ILE A 82 9.30 0.14 4.64
CA ILE A 82 8.92 1.20 3.69
C ILE A 82 7.40 1.40 3.68
N VAL A 83 6.62 0.32 3.57
CA VAL A 83 5.15 0.41 3.58
C VAL A 83 4.65 1.04 4.88
N SER A 84 5.13 0.58 6.04
CA SER A 84 4.72 1.14 7.34
C SER A 84 4.98 2.64 7.39
N MET A 85 6.20 3.05 7.05
CA MET A 85 6.59 4.47 7.08
C MET A 85 5.81 5.31 6.06
N SER A 86 5.57 4.79 4.86
CA SER A 86 4.79 5.49 3.84
C SER A 86 3.32 5.65 4.25
N LEU A 87 2.72 4.65 4.91
CA LEU A 87 1.35 4.78 5.43
C LEU A 87 1.26 5.82 6.55
N ASP A 88 2.27 5.89 7.42
CA ASP A 88 2.36 6.92 8.46
C ASP A 88 2.52 8.33 7.84
N LEU A 89 3.39 8.47 6.84
CA LEU A 89 3.60 9.73 6.11
C LEU A 89 2.35 10.17 5.34
N LEU A 90 1.57 9.24 4.77
CA LEU A 90 0.30 9.57 4.12
C LEU A 90 -0.68 10.23 5.08
N GLN A 91 -0.76 9.76 6.33
CA GLN A 91 -1.63 10.37 7.34
C GLN A 91 -1.19 11.81 7.66
N CYS A 92 0.13 12.06 7.72
CA CYS A 92 0.68 13.39 7.91
C CYS A 92 0.41 14.31 6.71
N ALA A 93 0.68 13.85 5.48
CA ALA A 93 0.47 14.63 4.26
C ALA A 93 -1.02 15.02 4.07
N ILE A 94 -1.95 14.12 4.41
CA ILE A 94 -3.39 14.43 4.44
C ILE A 94 -3.70 15.49 5.49
N ALA A 95 -3.07 15.46 6.67
CA ALA A 95 -3.30 16.46 7.72
C ALA A 95 -2.76 17.85 7.34
N ASP A 96 -1.63 17.88 6.63
CA ASP A 96 -0.96 19.12 6.22
C ASP A 96 -1.53 19.69 4.90
N GLY A 97 -2.33 18.91 4.17
CA GLY A 97 -2.92 19.29 2.90
C GLY A 97 -1.95 19.28 1.72
N ASP A 98 -0.81 18.58 1.85
CA ASP A 98 0.20 18.44 0.81
C ASP A 98 -0.17 17.29 -0.14
N VAL A 99 -0.87 17.63 -1.21
CA VAL A 99 -1.37 16.65 -2.20
C VAL A 99 -0.24 16.05 -3.04
N ASP A 100 0.84 16.79 -3.28
CA ASP A 100 1.97 16.30 -4.08
C ASP A 100 2.77 15.26 -3.30
N ASP A 101 3.07 15.53 -2.03
CA ASP A 101 3.73 14.56 -1.14
C ASP A 101 2.84 13.34 -0.89
N PHE A 102 1.52 13.55 -0.81
CA PHE A 102 0.53 12.47 -0.73
C PHE A 102 0.62 11.51 -1.93
N GLU A 103 0.52 11.99 -3.17
CA GLU A 103 0.52 11.10 -4.34
C GLU A 103 1.87 10.38 -4.50
N GLN A 104 2.98 11.07 -4.20
CA GLN A 104 4.31 10.46 -4.22
C GLN A 104 4.42 9.35 -3.18
N THR A 105 4.01 9.62 -1.94
CA THR A 105 4.08 8.64 -0.84
C THR A 105 3.13 7.46 -1.08
N LEU A 106 1.95 7.71 -1.65
CA LEU A 106 0.98 6.68 -2.03
C LEU A 106 1.56 5.76 -3.09
N GLY A 107 2.21 6.33 -4.11
CA GLY A 107 2.91 5.56 -5.15
C GLY A 107 3.98 4.63 -4.57
N ILE A 108 4.76 5.10 -3.60
CA ILE A 108 5.78 4.30 -2.91
C ILE A 108 5.12 3.14 -2.13
N ALA A 109 4.10 3.44 -1.32
CA ALA A 109 3.39 2.42 -0.55
C ALA A 109 2.82 1.31 -1.44
N ILE A 110 2.12 1.69 -2.51
CA ILE A 110 1.52 0.74 -3.47
C ILE A 110 2.60 -0.09 -4.18
N ALA A 111 3.69 0.54 -4.62
CA ALA A 111 4.78 -0.16 -5.31
C ALA A 111 5.44 -1.20 -4.39
N SER A 112 5.76 -0.83 -3.15
CA SER A 112 6.33 -1.74 -2.16
C SER A 112 5.36 -2.87 -1.79
N MET A 113 4.07 -2.57 -1.64
CA MET A 113 3.03 -3.59 -1.45
C MET A 113 2.93 -4.55 -2.64
N GLY A 114 3.07 -4.07 -3.87
CA GLY A 114 3.07 -4.92 -5.07
C GLY A 114 4.28 -5.87 -5.13
N ILE A 115 5.44 -5.42 -4.65
CA ILE A 115 6.63 -6.28 -4.51
C ILE A 115 6.36 -7.37 -3.47
N LEU A 116 5.87 -7.00 -2.30
CA LEU A 116 5.53 -7.94 -1.23
C LEU A 116 4.49 -8.96 -1.69
N GLU A 117 3.44 -8.52 -2.39
CA GLU A 117 2.40 -9.38 -2.97
C GLU A 117 2.98 -10.45 -3.90
N THR A 118 3.96 -10.06 -4.72
CA THR A 118 4.67 -10.99 -5.60
C THR A 118 5.49 -11.99 -4.78
N LEU A 119 6.16 -11.55 -3.72
CA LEU A 119 7.00 -12.41 -2.87
C LEU A 119 6.19 -13.35 -1.96
N ALA A 120 4.93 -13.00 -1.67
CA ALA A 120 3.97 -13.81 -0.93
C ALA A 120 3.20 -14.81 -1.83
N THR A 121 3.41 -14.75 -3.16
CA THR A 121 2.78 -15.69 -4.10
C THR A 121 3.28 -17.12 -3.81
N LYS A 122 2.33 -18.05 -3.66
CA LYS A 122 2.58 -19.48 -3.44
C LYS A 122 2.71 -20.23 -4.76
#